data_AF-A0A832IMC1-F1
#
_entry.id   AF-A0A832IMC1-F1
#
_cell.length_a   1.000
_cell.length_b   1.000
_cell.length_c   1.000
_cell.angle_alpha   90.00
_cell.angle_beta   90.00
_cell.angle_gamma   90.00
#
_symmetry.space_group_name_H-M   'P 1'
#
loop_
_entity.id
_entity.type
_entity.pdbx_description
1 polymer ?
#
loop_
_entity_poly.entity_id
_entity_poly.type
_entity_poly.pdbx_seq_one_letter_code
_entity_poly.pdbx_strand_id
1 'polypeptide(L)'
;MELFRLFTIDEARRILENRRSKGFSVIQVMLTGVGDGTETNLTGQMPWINNDHSNPNERYFENVDSIIRIGQENGLIFALGIFHQLQTSRITMDNCPEIL
;
A
#
# COMPACT_ATOMS: atom_id res chain seq x y z
N MET A 1 -5.36 -6.56 -2.37
CA MET A 1 -4.22 -7.40 -1.93
C MET A 1 -3.45 -6.64 -0.85
N GLU A 2 -2.95 -7.34 0.16
CA GLU A 2 -2.32 -6.81 1.38
C GLU A 2 -0.79 -6.65 1.26
N LEU A 3 -0.29 -6.34 0.07
CA LEU A 3 1.14 -6.47 -0.26
C LEU A 3 2.06 -5.65 0.66
N PHE A 4 1.64 -4.43 1.01
CA PHE A 4 2.45 -3.52 1.83
C PHE A 4 2.34 -3.77 3.34
N ARG A 5 1.41 -4.64 3.76
CA ARG A 5 1.06 -4.82 5.17
C ARG A 5 1.49 -6.16 5.73
N LEU A 6 1.22 -7.24 5.00
CA LEU A 6 1.34 -8.62 5.51
C LEU A 6 2.57 -9.37 4.99
N PHE A 7 3.48 -8.69 4.28
CA PHE A 7 4.67 -9.32 3.72
C PHE A 7 5.91 -8.50 4.05
N THR A 8 7.00 -9.21 4.32
CA THR A 8 8.34 -8.63 4.38
C THR A 8 8.78 -8.19 2.98
N ILE A 9 9.81 -7.35 2.90
CA ILE A 9 10.38 -6.89 1.61
C ILE A 9 10.81 -8.08 0.73
N ASP A 10 11.43 -9.11 1.32
CA ASP A 10 11.88 -10.30 0.59
C ASP A 10 10.72 -11.16 0.07
N GLU A 11 9.65 -11.30 0.86
CA GLU A 11 8.44 -11.99 0.43
C GLU A 11 7.73 -11.21 -0.68
N ALA A 12 7.62 -9.89 -0.54
CA ALA A 12 7.05 -9.03 -1.57
C ALA A 12 7.86 -9.14 -2.88
N ARG A 13 9.20 -9.15 -2.81
CA ARG A 13 10.06 -9.40 -3.98
C ARG A 13 9.74 -10.72 -4.66
N ARG A 14 9.72 -11.82 -3.90
CA ARG A 14 9.39 -13.16 -4.44
C ARG A 14 8.01 -13.20 -5.09
N ILE A 15 7.02 -12.51 -4.49
CA ILE A 15 5.68 -12.40 -5.05
C ILE A 15 5.72 -11.66 -6.38
N LEU A 16 6.37 -10.50 -6.45
CA LEU A 16 6.45 -9.66 -7.65
C LEU A 16 7.20 -10.36 -8.79
N GLU A 17 8.34 -10.98 -8.50
CA GLU A 17 9.09 -11.80 -9.46
C GLU A 17 8.25 -12.96 -9.98
N ASN A 18 7.47 -13.62 -9.10
CA ASN A 18 6.53 -14.67 -9.52
C ASN A 18 5.41 -14.14 -10.43
N ARG A 19 4.90 -12.93 -10.20
CA ARG A 19 3.91 -12.33 -11.12
C ARG A 19 4.54 -11.97 -12.45
N ARG A 20 5.76 -11.44 -12.43
CA ARG A 20 6.49 -11.12 -13.66
C ARG A 20 6.78 -12.36 -14.50
N SER A 21 7.20 -13.46 -13.87
CA SER A 21 7.50 -14.72 -14.58
C SER A 21 6.26 -15.38 -15.20
N LYS A 22 5.08 -15.09 -14.65
CA LYS A 22 3.77 -15.52 -15.20
C LYS A 22 3.22 -14.57 -16.27
N GLY A 23 3.96 -13.54 -16.67
CA GLY A 23 3.58 -12.62 -17.74
C GLY A 23 2.66 -11.48 -17.30
N PHE A 24 2.44 -11.27 -16.00
CA PHE A 24 1.72 -10.09 -15.52
C PHE A 24 2.58 -8.82 -15.71
N SER A 25 1.93 -7.73 -16.08
CA SER A 25 2.54 -6.39 -16.22
C SER A 25 1.97 -5.35 -15.24
N VAL A 26 0.77 -5.61 -14.69
CA VAL A 26 0.09 -4.71 -13.75
C VAL A 26 -0.20 -5.46 -12.45
N ILE A 27 0.11 -4.83 -11.31
CA ILE A 27 -0.22 -5.31 -9.97
C ILE A 27 -1.22 -4.34 -9.34
N GLN A 28 -2.44 -4.81 -9.12
CA GLN A 28 -3.46 -4.05 -8.40
C GLN A 28 -3.36 -4.33 -6.90
N VAL A 29 -3.20 -3.27 -6.11
CA VAL A 29 -3.01 -3.35 -4.65
C VAL A 29 -3.75 -2.24 -3.94
N MET A 30 -4.09 -2.45 -2.67
CA MET A 30 -4.59 -1.38 -1.80
C MET A 30 -3.42 -0.78 -1.05
N LEU A 31 -3.29 0.55 -1.07
CA LEU A 31 -2.16 1.27 -0.48
C LEU A 31 -2.02 0.99 1.03
N THR A 32 -3.15 0.97 1.74
CA THR A 32 -3.20 0.77 3.19
C THR A 32 -3.75 -0.61 3.57
N GLY A 33 -3.79 -1.56 2.63
CA GLY A 33 -4.40 -2.87 2.84
C GLY A 33 -5.91 -2.91 2.58
N VAL A 34 -6.52 -4.08 2.78
CA VAL A 34 -7.96 -4.31 2.61
C VAL A 34 -8.68 -4.10 3.95
N GLY A 35 -9.93 -3.65 3.90
CA GLY A 35 -10.73 -3.37 5.10
C GLY A 35 -10.85 -1.87 5.35
N ASP A 36 -10.70 -1.45 6.61
CA ASP A 36 -10.73 -0.03 6.99
C ASP A 36 -9.39 0.69 6.70
N GLY A 37 -8.35 -0.07 6.35
CA GLY A 37 -7.04 0.46 5.96
C GLY A 37 -6.28 1.15 7.09
N THR A 38 -6.56 0.81 8.35
CA THR A 38 -5.87 1.40 9.50
C THR A 38 -4.88 0.46 10.17
N GLU A 39 -4.90 -0.82 9.84
CA GLU A 39 -4.03 -1.82 10.47
C GLU A 39 -2.54 -1.58 10.22
N THR A 40 -1.70 -2.00 11.17
CA THR A 40 -0.24 -1.86 11.07
C THR A 40 0.36 -2.77 10.00
N ASN A 41 1.48 -2.36 9.41
CA ASN A 41 2.37 -3.27 8.69
C ASN A 41 3.14 -4.20 9.65
N LEU A 42 3.93 -5.13 9.12
CA LEU A 42 4.73 -6.07 9.92
C LEU A 42 5.75 -5.41 10.87
N THR A 43 6.12 -4.15 10.63
CA THR A 43 7.01 -3.37 11.51
C THR A 43 6.25 -2.57 12.57
N GLY A 44 4.93 -2.78 12.69
CA GLY A 44 4.08 -2.12 13.69
C GLY A 44 3.74 -0.67 13.36
N GLN A 45 3.99 -0.21 12.12
CA GLN A 45 3.66 1.16 11.70
C GLN A 45 2.24 1.23 11.17
N MET A 46 1.47 2.22 11.63
CA MET A 46 0.17 2.62 11.07
C MET A 46 0.39 3.52 9.85
N PRO A 47 -0.52 3.54 8.85
CA PRO A 47 -0.39 4.43 7.70
C PRO A 47 -0.59 5.91 8.03
N TRP A 48 -1.41 6.22 9.04
CA TRP A 48 -1.81 7.59 9.39
C TRP A 48 -1.47 7.91 10.84
N ILE A 49 -0.86 9.07 11.10
CA ILE A 49 -0.57 9.53 12.46
C ILE A 49 -1.88 10.01 13.09
N ASN A 50 -2.17 9.57 14.32
CA ASN A 50 -3.41 9.92 15.05
C ASN A 50 -4.72 9.62 14.28
N ASN A 51 -4.69 8.67 13.33
CA ASN A 51 -5.81 8.38 12.44
C ASN A 51 -6.26 9.60 11.61
N ASP A 52 -5.36 10.56 11.39
CA ASP A 52 -5.55 11.70 10.51
C ASP A 52 -4.99 11.36 9.12
N HIS A 53 -5.89 11.21 8.15
CA HIS A 53 -5.56 10.81 6.79
C HIS A 53 -4.85 11.91 5.99
N SER A 54 -4.83 13.14 6.50
CA SER A 54 -3.98 14.23 5.97
C SER A 54 -2.54 14.18 6.51
N ASN A 55 -2.25 13.28 7.46
CA ASN A 55 -0.97 13.17 8.15
C ASN A 55 -0.34 11.77 7.97
N PRO A 56 0.29 11.49 6.82
CA PRO A 56 0.91 10.19 6.55
C PRO A 56 2.07 9.89 7.51
N ASN A 57 2.19 8.63 7.92
CA ASN A 57 3.34 8.15 8.68
C ASN A 57 4.46 7.70 7.73
N GLU A 58 5.51 8.53 7.62
CA GLU A 58 6.65 8.28 6.73
C GLU A 58 7.24 6.87 6.85
N ARG A 59 7.37 6.32 8.06
CA ARG A 59 7.93 4.97 8.28
C ARG A 59 7.09 3.85 7.68
N TYR A 60 5.78 4.05 7.57
CA TYR A 60 4.91 3.12 6.86
C TYR A 60 5.17 3.20 5.35
N PHE A 61 5.26 4.43 4.82
CA PHE A 61 5.44 4.67 3.40
C PHE A 61 6.84 4.34 2.88
N GLU A 62 7.89 4.40 3.70
CA GLU A 62 9.22 3.87 3.35
C GLU A 62 9.18 2.38 2.96
N ASN A 63 8.31 1.58 3.61
CA ASN A 63 8.09 0.18 3.26
C ASN A 63 7.32 0.05 1.94
N VAL A 64 6.30 0.89 1.72
CA VAL A 64 5.55 0.98 0.46
C VAL A 64 6.50 1.31 -0.70
N ASP A 65 7.32 2.35 -0.55
CA ASP A 65 8.29 2.82 -1.54
C ASP A 65 9.30 1.73 -1.89
N SER A 66 9.79 1.01 -0.89
CA SER A 66 10.71 -0.10 -1.10
C SER A 66 10.10 -1.20 -1.96
N ILE A 67 8.82 -1.54 -1.76
CA ILE A 67 8.11 -2.54 -2.55
C ILE A 67 7.78 -2.02 -3.96
N ILE A 68 7.38 -0.75 -4.09
CA ILE A 68 7.11 -0.12 -5.39
C ILE A 68 8.38 -0.12 -6.24
N ARG A 69 9.52 0.26 -5.66
CA ARG A 69 10.83 0.22 -6.33
C ARG A 69 11.18 -1.17 -6.84
N ILE A 70 10.92 -2.21 -6.06
CA ILE A 70 11.12 -3.61 -6.50
C ILE A 70 10.22 -3.95 -7.69
N GLY A 71 8.96 -3.54 -7.69
CA GLY A 71 8.10 -3.78 -8.84
C GLY A 71 8.57 -3.02 -10.09
N GLN A 72 9.03 -1.78 -9.94
CA GLN A 72 9.64 -1.00 -11.03
C GLN A 72 10.88 -1.69 -11.60
N GLU A 73 11.78 -2.18 -10.76
CA GLU A 73 12.96 -2.99 -11.16
C GLU A 73 12.55 -4.24 -11.96
N ASN A 74 11.37 -4.80 -11.68
CA ASN A 74 10.81 -5.97 -12.38
C ASN A 74 9.94 -5.62 -13.60
N GLY A 75 9.83 -4.34 -13.96
CA GLY A 75 9.00 -3.88 -15.08
C GLY A 75 7.49 -4.03 -14.83
N LEU A 76 7.06 -3.94 -13.57
CA LEU A 76 5.66 -4.01 -13.15
C LEU A 76 5.11 -2.60 -12.89
N ILE A 77 3.87 -2.38 -13.30
CA ILE A 77 3.12 -1.15 -13.02
C ILE A 77 2.19 -1.42 -11.83
N PHE A 78 2.12 -0.49 -10.88
CA PHE A 78 1.16 -0.56 -9.78
C PHE A 78 -0.11 0.23 -10.10
N ALA A 79 -1.26 -0.43 -9.98
CA ALA A 79 -2.56 0.22 -9.91
C ALA A 79 -2.97 0.32 -8.43
N LEU A 80 -2.79 1.49 -7.84
CA LEU A 80 -3.00 1.72 -6.40
C LEU A 80 -4.45 2.09 -6.11
N GLY A 81 -5.11 1.30 -5.26
CA GLY A 81 -6.36 1.67 -4.62
C GLY A 81 -6.08 2.41 -3.31
N ILE A 82 -6.58 3.64 -3.20
CA ILE A 82 -6.39 4.51 -2.03
C ILE A 82 -7.66 4.56 -1.15
N PHE A 83 -8.80 4.22 -1.74
CA PHE A 83 -10.10 4.21 -1.09
C PHE A 83 -10.83 2.88 -1.32
N HIS A 84 -11.46 2.39 -0.27
CA HIS A 84 -12.40 1.28 -0.32
C HIS A 84 -13.73 1.70 0.32
N GLN A 85 -14.86 1.18 -0.17
CA GLN A 85 -16.21 1.51 0.34
C GLN A 85 -16.39 1.30 1.86
N LEU A 86 -15.57 0.43 2.46
CA LEU A 86 -15.54 0.22 3.92
C LEU A 86 -14.91 1.38 4.71
N GLN A 87 -14.30 2.36 4.03
CA GLN A 87 -13.64 3.52 4.63
C GLN A 87 -14.51 4.78 4.58
N THR A 88 -15.75 4.68 4.11
CA THR A 88 -16.70 5.82 3.95
C THR A 88 -16.99 6.58 5.25
N SER A 89 -16.85 5.96 6.42
CA SER A 89 -17.01 6.63 7.72
C SER A 89 -15.73 7.30 8.25
N ARG A 90 -14.59 7.08 7.60
CA ARG A 90 -13.26 7.55 8.05
C ARG A 90 -12.59 8.49 7.07
N ILE A 91 -12.82 8.32 5.77
CA ILE A 91 -12.37 9.23 4.72
C ILE A 91 -13.55 10.12 4.36
N THR A 92 -13.48 11.38 4.81
CA THR A 92 -14.44 12.44 4.53
C THR A 92 -13.78 13.51 3.66
N MET A 93 -14.55 14.47 3.15
CA MET A 93 -13.98 15.59 2.40
C MET A 93 -13.02 16.45 3.24
N ASP A 94 -13.17 16.44 4.56
CA ASP A 94 -12.37 17.28 5.47
C ASP A 94 -11.00 16.67 5.82
N ASN A 95 -10.82 15.36 5.61
CA ASN A 95 -9.58 14.64 5.95
C ASN A 95 -9.04 13.77 4.81
N CYS A 96 -9.64 13.86 3.63
CA CYS A 96 -9.12 13.18 2.44
C CYS A 96 -7.69 13.68 2.17
N PRO A 97 -6.69 12.79 2.01
CA PRO A 97 -5.35 13.24 1.63
C PRO A 97 -5.46 14.02 0.31
N GLU A 98 -4.90 15.24 0.29
CA GLU A 98 -4.73 15.97 -0.97
C GLU A 98 -3.77 15.18 -1.85
N ILE A 99 -4.33 14.45 -2.82
CA ILE A 99 -3.56 13.75 -3.84
C ILE A 99 -3.96 14.33 -5.19
N LEU A 100 -3.54 15.57 -5.43
CA LEU A 100 -3.31 16.19 -6.75
C LEU A 100 -2.26 17.30 -6.63
#